data_AF-A0A1E4F1T5-F1
#
_entry.id   AF-A0A1E4F1T5-F1
#
_cell.length_a   1.000
_cell.length_b   1.000
_cell.length_c   1.000
_cell.angle_alpha   90.00
_cell.angle_beta   90.00
_cell.angle_gamma   90.00
#
_symmetry.space_group_name_H-M   'P 1'
#
loop_
_entity.id
_entity.type
_entity.pdbx_description
1 polymer ?
#
loop_
_entity_poly.entity_id
_entity_poly.type
_entity_poly.pdbx_seq_one_letter_code
_entity_poly.pdbx_strand_id
1 'polypeptide(L)'
;MEDHAPLTPAEIAGKTREARFLVEHFDIPPTRAAGVVCETEVEAVDIARRVTAEIAAQDPLAGLPVPEKQRDPNHRETHSSDLEKPVLHRQADQN
;
A
#
# COMPACT_ATOMS: atom_id res chain seq x y z
N MET A 1 -1.56 2.50 -30.81
CA MET A 1 -1.96 1.42 -29.89
C MET A 1 -0.93 0.33 -30.12
N GLU A 2 0.02 0.18 -29.21
CA GLU A 2 0.97 -0.92 -29.28
C GLU A 2 0.21 -2.18 -28.91
N ASP A 3 -0.02 -3.04 -29.90
CA ASP A 3 -0.58 -4.39 -29.69
C ASP A 3 0.48 -5.22 -28.95
N HIS A 4 0.49 -5.14 -27.63
CA HIS A 4 1.25 -6.08 -26.82
C HIS A 4 0.57 -7.44 -26.93
N ALA A 5 1.34 -8.43 -27.39
CA ALA A 5 0.88 -9.80 -27.45
C ALA A 5 0.49 -10.29 -26.03
N PRO A 6 -0.57 -11.09 -25.90
CA PRO A 6 -0.97 -11.62 -24.60
C PRO A 6 0.18 -12.44 -23.99
N LEU A 7 0.52 -12.15 -22.74
CA LEU A 7 1.56 -12.88 -22.01
C LEU A 7 1.27 -14.37 -22.00
N THR A 8 2.32 -15.16 -22.20
CA THR A 8 2.24 -16.60 -22.05
C THR A 8 2.07 -16.98 -20.57
N PRO A 9 1.48 -18.14 -20.27
CA PRO A 9 1.35 -18.61 -18.88
C PRO A 9 2.69 -18.69 -18.14
N ALA A 10 3.78 -18.99 -18.85
CA ALA A 10 5.13 -19.06 -18.29
C ALA A 10 5.65 -17.69 -17.86
N GLU A 11 5.45 -16.66 -18.68
CA GLU A 11 5.84 -15.28 -18.36
C GLU A 11 5.05 -14.75 -17.17
N ILE A 12 3.74 -15.03 -17.12
CA ILE A 12 2.89 -14.64 -16.00
C ILE A 12 3.40 -15.29 -14.70
N ALA A 13 3.75 -16.57 -14.72
CA ALA A 13 4.28 -17.27 -13.57
C ALA A 13 5.65 -16.70 -13.12
N GLY A 14 6.53 -16.39 -14.07
CA GLY A 14 7.82 -15.76 -13.80
C GLY A 14 7.67 -14.37 -13.16
N LYS A 15 6.90 -13.49 -13.80
CA LYS A 15 6.63 -12.13 -13.30
C LYS A 15 5.94 -12.13 -11.93
N THR A 16 5.01 -13.07 -11.69
CA THR A 16 4.35 -13.22 -10.38
C THR A 16 5.37 -13.59 -9.29
N ARG A 17 6.28 -14.52 -9.58
CA ARG A 17 7.34 -14.93 -8.64
C ARG A 17 8.31 -13.79 -8.33
N GLU A 18 8.70 -13.00 -9.33
CA GLU A 18 9.59 -11.85 -9.15
C GLU A 18 8.91 -10.73 -8.35
N ALA A 19 7.66 -10.39 -8.68
CA ALA A 19 6.90 -9.40 -7.92
C ALA A 19 6.73 -9.83 -6.45
N ARG A 20 6.45 -11.11 -6.22
CA ARG A 20 6.38 -11.69 -4.87
C ARG A 20 7.70 -11.61 -4.11
N PHE A 21 8.82 -11.90 -4.77
CA PHE A 21 10.15 -11.75 -4.16
C PHE A 21 10.39 -10.32 -3.67
N LEU A 22 10.00 -9.31 -4.46
CA LEU A 22 10.10 -7.90 -4.09
C LEU A 22 9.23 -7.55 -2.87
N VAL A 23 8.02 -8.09 -2.79
CA VAL A 23 7.15 -7.91 -1.62
C VAL A 23 7.79 -8.51 -0.37
N GLU A 24 8.25 -9.76 -0.44
CA GLU A 24 8.75 -10.51 0.71
C GLU A 24 10.09 -9.96 1.24
N HIS A 25 11.00 -9.53 0.36
CA HIS A 25 12.37 -9.17 0.75
C HIS A 25 12.59 -7.66 0.90
N PHE A 26 11.78 -6.83 0.25
CA PHE A 26 11.97 -5.39 0.22
C PHE A 26 10.77 -4.62 0.79
N ASP A 27 9.74 -5.32 1.30
CA ASP A 27 8.52 -4.74 1.86
C ASP A 27 7.83 -3.75 0.90
N ILE A 28 7.92 -4.04 -0.40
CA ILE A 28 7.31 -3.22 -1.45
C ILE A 28 5.85 -3.67 -1.61
N PRO A 29 4.87 -2.75 -1.62
CA PRO A 29 3.48 -3.11 -1.86
C PRO A 29 3.30 -3.86 -3.20
N PRO A 30 2.42 -4.89 -3.29
CA PRO A 30 2.26 -5.72 -4.48
C PRO A 30 2.01 -4.94 -5.79
N THR A 31 1.29 -3.82 -5.71
CA THR A 31 1.03 -2.94 -6.86
C THR A 31 2.29 -2.26 -7.38
N ARG A 32 3.17 -1.79 -6.49
CA ARG A 32 4.46 -1.20 -6.86
C ARG A 32 5.43 -2.27 -7.34
N ALA A 33 5.48 -3.42 -6.68
CA ALA A 33 6.32 -4.54 -7.10
C ALA A 33 5.96 -5.01 -8.52
N ALA A 34 4.67 -5.17 -8.82
CA ALA A 34 4.21 -5.54 -10.14
C ALA A 34 4.53 -4.47 -11.20
N GLY A 35 4.42 -3.18 -10.86
CA GLY A 35 4.78 -2.08 -11.75
C GLY A 35 6.29 -1.96 -12.05
N VAL A 36 7.15 -2.56 -11.22
CA VAL A 36 8.60 -2.65 -11.50
C VAL A 36 8.91 -3.80 -12.46
N VAL A 37 8.17 -4.90 -12.36
CA VAL A 37 8.42 -6.14 -13.12
C VAL A 37 7.70 -6.16 -14.48
N CYS A 38 6.55 -5.51 -14.57
CA CYS A 38 5.73 -5.51 -15.78
C CYS A 38 6.02 -4.30 -16.66
N GLU A 39 5.90 -4.49 -17.97
CA GLU A 39 6.14 -3.44 -18.95
C GLU A 39 4.91 -2.53 -19.12
N THR A 40 3.71 -3.06 -18.85
CA THR A 40 2.45 -2.34 -19.03
C THR A 40 1.64 -2.29 -17.73
N GLU A 41 0.82 -1.25 -17.58
CA GLU A 41 -0.06 -1.09 -16.41
C GLU A 41 -1.11 -2.20 -16.32
N VAL A 42 -1.61 -2.69 -17.46
CA VAL A 42 -2.62 -3.76 -17.50
C VAL A 42 -2.04 -5.06 -16.93
N GLU A 43 -0.84 -5.44 -17.38
CA GLU A 43 -0.11 -6.58 -16.82
C GLU A 43 0.19 -6.40 -15.34
N ALA A 44 0.65 -5.21 -14.94
CA ALA A 44 0.97 -4.91 -13.55
C ALA A 44 -0.24 -5.11 -12.63
N VAL A 45 -1.44 -4.70 -13.06
CA VAL A 45 -2.67 -4.90 -12.29
C VAL A 45 -2.99 -6.39 -12.12
N ASP A 46 -2.88 -7.17 -13.20
CA ASP A 46 -3.17 -8.61 -13.16
C ASP A 46 -2.17 -9.38 -12.29
N ILE A 47 -0.88 -9.06 -12.41
CA ILE A 47 0.18 -9.66 -11.58
C ILE A 47 -0.01 -9.24 -10.12
N ALA A 48 -0.28 -7.97 -9.84
CA ALA A 48 -0.52 -7.49 -8.47
C ALA A 48 -1.69 -8.24 -7.81
N ARG A 49 -2.81 -8.43 -8.54
CA ARG A 49 -3.97 -9.20 -8.05
C ARG A 49 -3.61 -10.64 -7.70
N ARG A 50 -2.80 -11.31 -8.53
CA ARG A 50 -2.34 -12.68 -8.28
C ARG A 50 -1.47 -12.75 -7.02
N VAL A 51 -0.50 -11.85 -6.89
CA VAL A 51 0.37 -11.78 -5.71
C VAL A 51 -0.44 -11.50 -4.45
N THR A 52 -1.38 -10.54 -4.47
CA THR A 52 -2.25 -10.26 -3.34
C THR A 52 -3.11 -11.47 -2.96
N ALA A 53 -3.67 -12.19 -3.94
CA ALA A 53 -4.46 -13.39 -3.67
C ALA A 53 -3.61 -14.52 -3.06
N GLU A 54 -2.38 -14.71 -3.52
CA GLU A 54 -1.46 -15.70 -2.94
C GLU A 54 -1.07 -15.36 -1.49
N ILE A 55 -0.80 -14.08 -1.21
CA ILE A 55 -0.49 -13.63 0.15
C ILE A 55 -1.71 -13.83 1.04
N ALA A 56 -2.90 -13.43 0.58
CA ALA A 56 -4.14 -13.63 1.33
C ALA A 56 -4.45 -15.12 1.57
N ALA A 57 -4.14 -16.00 0.62
CA ALA A 57 -4.32 -17.44 0.79
C ALA A 57 -3.37 -18.05 1.85
N GLN A 58 -2.26 -17.37 2.16
CA GLN A 58 -1.28 -17.79 3.17
C GLN A 58 -1.53 -17.15 4.53
N ASP A 59 -2.30 -16.07 4.58
CA ASP A 59 -2.66 -15.39 5.82
C ASP A 59 -3.76 -16.18 6.55
N PRO A 60 -3.48 -16.78 7.72
CA PRO A 60 -4.47 -17.53 8.49
C PRO A 60 -5.60 -16.64 9.03
N LEU A 61 -5.43 -15.32 9.01
CA LEU A 61 -6.43 -14.34 9.44
C LEU A 61 -7.20 -13.73 8.26
N ALA A 62 -6.84 -14.05 7.01
CA ALA A 62 -7.56 -13.55 5.85
C ALA A 62 -9.02 -14.02 5.86
N GLY A 63 -9.94 -13.08 5.65
CA GLY A 63 -11.37 -13.36 5.64
C GLY A 63 -12.03 -13.43 7.02
N LEU A 64 -11.27 -13.26 8.11
CA LEU A 64 -11.86 -12.99 9.40
C LEU A 64 -12.50 -11.59 9.39
N PRO A 65 -13.64 -11.40 10.07
CA PRO A 65 -14.22 -10.08 10.21
C PRO A 65 -13.21 -9.19 10.94
N VAL A 66 -12.80 -8.11 10.29
CA VAL A 66 -12.05 -7.04 10.96
C VAL A 66 -12.96 -6.56 12.08
N PRO A 67 -12.53 -6.58 13.35
CA PRO A 67 -13.33 -6.05 14.45
C PRO A 67 -13.80 -4.66 14.05
N GLU A 68 -15.11 -4.44 14.06
CA GLU A 68 -15.62 -3.09 13.90
C GLU A 68 -14.89 -2.26 14.93
N LYS A 69 -14.19 -1.20 14.50
CA LYS A 69 -13.61 -0.23 15.44
C LYS A 69 -14.77 0.13 16.34
N GLN A 70 -14.75 -0.35 17.59
CA GLN A 70 -15.67 0.14 18.59
C GLN A 70 -15.46 1.64 18.55
N ARG A 71 -16.44 2.36 18.00
CA ARG A 71 -16.60 3.77 18.32
C ARG A 71 -16.90 3.73 19.80
N ASP A 72 -15.85 3.67 20.61
CA ASP A 72 -15.98 3.83 22.03
C ASP A 72 -16.66 5.19 22.19
N PRO A 73 -17.90 5.25 22.69
CA PRO A 73 -18.60 6.51 22.87
C PRO A 73 -17.86 7.44 23.85
N ASN A 74 -16.87 6.92 24.60
CA ASN A 74 -15.97 7.69 25.44
C ASN A 74 -14.63 8.03 24.78
N HIS A 75 -14.33 7.52 23.58
CA HIS A 75 -13.18 7.96 22.80
C HIS A 75 -13.45 9.37 22.29
N ARG A 76 -13.13 10.36 23.14
CA ARG A 76 -12.97 11.73 22.72
C ARG A 76 -11.67 11.79 21.92
N GLU A 77 -11.79 12.00 20.61
CA GLU A 77 -10.68 12.51 19.82
C GLU A 77 -10.10 13.70 20.60
N THR A 78 -8.83 13.61 20.97
CA THR A 78 -8.19 14.67 21.71
C THR A 78 -8.11 15.84 20.75
N HIS A 79 -9.05 16.78 20.86
CA HIS A 79 -9.01 18.05 20.12
C HIS A 79 -7.68 18.71 20.46
N SER A 80 -6.70 18.53 19.58
CA SER A 80 -5.32 18.99 19.72
C SER A 80 -5.19 20.50 19.41
N SER A 81 -6.28 21.26 19.44
CA SER A 81 -6.26 22.71 19.27
C SER A 81 -5.54 23.42 20.43
N ASP A 82 -5.46 22.79 21.60
CA ASP A 82 -4.89 23.41 22.80
C ASP A 82 -3.39 23.11 23.01
N LEU A 83 -2.78 22.28 22.13
CA LEU A 83 -1.34 21.98 22.18
C LEU A 83 -0.49 22.93 21.33
N GLU A 84 -1.12 23.88 20.63
CA GLU A 84 -0.42 24.90 19.88
C GLU A 84 0.08 25.99 20.83
N LYS A 85 1.35 25.93 21.22
CA LYS A 85 1.99 27.01 21.96
C LYS A 85 2.03 28.27 21.08
N PRO A 86 1.52 29.43 21.54
CA PRO A 86 1.62 30.66 20.78
C PRO A 86 3.09 31.04 20.60
N VAL A 87 3.50 31.30 19.35
CA VAL A 87 4.83 31.81 19.03
C VAL A 87 4.89 33.29 19.40
N LEU A 88 5.65 33.64 20.44
CA LEU A 88 5.92 35.03 20.80
C LEU A 88 6.92 35.62 19.80
N HIS A 89 6.42 36.37 18.82
CA HIS A 89 7.28 37.26 18.03
C HIS A 89 7.69 38.44 18.91
N ARG A 90 8.95 38.45 19.38
CA ARG A 90 9.55 39.70 19.89
C ARG A 90 9.53 40.69 18.74
N GLN A 91 8.68 41.71 18.84
CA GLN A 91 8.88 42.92 18.06
C GLN A 91 10.28 43.42 18.41
N ALA A 92 11.17 43.39 17.42
CA ALA A 92 12.44 44.05 17.54
C ALA A 92 12.13 45.54 17.68
N ASP A 93 12.22 46.05 18.90
CA ASP A 93 12.47 47.47 19.14
C ASP A 93 13.75 47.82 18.38
N GLN A 94 13.58 48.40 17.19
CA GLN A 94 14.64 49.10 16.49
C GLN A 94 14.14 50.51 16.22
N ASN A 95 14.56 51.39 17.13
CA ASN A 95 14.88 52.80 16.88
C ASN A 95 15.48 53.02 15.49
#